data_AF-A0A354HVJ2-F1
#
_entry.id   AF-A0A354HVJ2-F1
#
_cell.length_a   1.000
_cell.length_b   1.000
_cell.length_c   1.000
_cell.angle_alpha   90.00
_cell.angle_beta   90.00
_cell.angle_gamma   90.00
#
_symmetry.space_group_name_H-M   'P 1'
#
loop_
_entity.id
_entity.type
_entity.pdbx_description
1 polymer ?
#
loop_
_entity_poly.entity_id
_entity_poly.type
_entity_poly.pdbx_seq_one_letter_code
_entity_poly.pdbx_strand_id
1 'polypeptide(L)'
;MKEVILLPFGDQGHIDALLTELADLVEQGRESEFAMILPTSQLLHDYRRRLVRKASRQLNLTTFDELVAAALQAAGNKVTGISGQMATEIISDILQEKAAELPALGRCSSREMASELAFCLGQLRRAKAVPEDLTTSIREEDQVLADLAVVWQEYLSFLKSRSLADLEEQYRLAVQALSGVPWLQKVRQLHLCWFFDFEPQQLDILQAVCALVPAVTLWLPYDHVAHEDCLEGTLAQLQAMGFKLQRQASGQRSQLTASLFLLPPEPAAHPPVRGLGAPRLKQELELVASEIKSLAAAGARGEDICLVVPDMDKYLPLMGSMYKERGIDLSVPLRANLTGVP
;
A
#
# COMPACT_ATOMS: atom_id res chain seq x y z
N MET A 1 1.68 -14.65 -20.42
CA MET A 1 0.25 -14.68 -20.07
C MET A 1 0.00 -13.60 -19.03
N LYS A 2 -0.96 -12.71 -19.25
CA LYS A 2 -1.26 -11.59 -18.36
C LYS A 2 -2.73 -11.65 -18.00
N GLU A 3 -3.04 -11.87 -16.73
CA GLU A 3 -4.42 -12.08 -16.29
C GLU A 3 -4.73 -11.26 -15.04
N VAL A 4 -5.97 -10.78 -14.99
CA VAL A 4 -6.55 -10.14 -13.81
C VAL A 4 -7.68 -11.02 -13.36
N ILE A 5 -7.59 -11.50 -12.13
CA ILE A 5 -8.60 -12.30 -11.47
C ILE A 5 -9.33 -11.38 -10.50
N LEU A 6 -10.58 -11.07 -10.83
CA LEU A 6 -11.48 -10.30 -9.99
C LEU A 6 -12.09 -11.25 -8.95
N LEU A 7 -11.73 -11.04 -7.70
CA LEU A 7 -12.20 -11.85 -6.58
C LEU A 7 -13.52 -11.28 -6.03
N PRO A 8 -14.50 -12.14 -5.74
CA PRO A 8 -15.71 -11.75 -5.03
C PRO A 8 -15.40 -11.05 -3.70
N PHE A 9 -16.20 -10.05 -3.34
CA PHE A 9 -16.07 -9.42 -2.02
C PHE A 9 -16.24 -10.46 -0.90
N GLY A 10 -15.26 -10.51 0.01
CA GLY A 10 -15.24 -11.44 1.14
C GLY A 10 -14.74 -12.86 0.84
N ASP A 11 -14.32 -13.14 -0.39
CA ASP A 11 -13.82 -14.48 -0.77
C ASP A 11 -12.31 -14.61 -0.56
N GLN A 12 -11.93 -15.56 0.31
CA GLN A 12 -10.54 -15.91 0.57
C GLN A 12 -10.14 -17.25 -0.05
N GLY A 13 -11.10 -18.05 -0.53
CA GLY A 13 -10.87 -19.43 -0.96
C GLY A 13 -9.92 -19.54 -2.15
N HIS A 14 -10.00 -18.60 -3.09
CA HIS A 14 -9.13 -18.58 -4.26
C HIS A 14 -7.67 -18.29 -3.91
N ILE A 15 -7.43 -17.43 -2.93
CA ILE A 15 -6.07 -17.12 -2.48
C ILE A 15 -5.52 -18.27 -1.64
N ASP A 16 -6.37 -18.95 -0.86
CA ASP A 16 -5.96 -20.16 -0.14
C ASP A 16 -5.60 -21.30 -1.09
N ALA A 17 -6.33 -21.46 -2.20
CA ALA A 17 -6.01 -22.40 -3.26
C ALA A 17 -4.67 -22.06 -3.94
N LEU A 18 -4.45 -20.80 -4.29
CA LEU A 18 -3.17 -20.31 -4.81
C LEU A 18 -2.02 -20.62 -3.84
N LEU A 19 -2.20 -20.30 -2.55
CA LEU A 19 -1.18 -20.56 -1.55
C LEU A 19 -0.88 -22.05 -1.37
N THR A 20 -1.87 -22.92 -1.59
CA THR A 20 -1.67 -24.38 -1.59
C THR A 20 -0.84 -24.82 -2.79
N GLU A 21 -1.17 -24.34 -3.99
CA GLU A 21 -0.40 -24.62 -5.21
C GLU A 21 1.05 -24.12 -5.09
N LEU A 22 1.25 -22.91 -4.58
CA LEU A 22 2.58 -22.35 -4.36
C LEU A 22 3.35 -23.13 -3.28
N ALA A 23 2.67 -23.61 -2.22
CA ALA A 23 3.29 -24.46 -1.22
C ALA A 23 3.79 -25.79 -1.83
N ASP A 24 3.04 -26.39 -2.74
CA ASP A 24 3.46 -27.61 -3.44
C ASP A 24 4.71 -27.37 -4.30
N LEU A 25 4.81 -26.21 -4.98
CA LEU A 25 6.00 -25.81 -5.71
C LEU A 25 7.22 -25.61 -4.79
N VAL A 26 7.00 -25.04 -3.61
CA VAL A 26 8.04 -24.93 -2.58
C VAL A 26 8.46 -26.32 -2.13
N GLU A 27 7.56 -27.27 -1.86
CA GLU A 27 7.94 -28.63 -1.49
C GLU A 27 8.77 -29.33 -2.58
N GLN A 28 8.49 -29.04 -3.85
CA GLN A 28 9.23 -29.54 -5.02
C GLN A 28 10.60 -28.87 -5.27
N GLY A 29 10.98 -27.84 -4.51
CA GLY A 29 12.26 -27.14 -4.72
C GLY A 29 12.26 -26.12 -5.86
N ARG A 30 11.07 -25.69 -6.29
CA ARG A 30 10.86 -24.76 -7.41
C ARG A 30 10.49 -23.35 -6.93
N GLU A 31 10.89 -22.98 -5.71
CA GLU A 31 10.55 -21.68 -5.12
C GLU A 31 11.06 -20.47 -5.90
N SER A 32 12.15 -20.63 -6.67
CA SER A 32 12.69 -19.53 -7.48
C SER A 32 11.86 -19.23 -8.73
N GLU A 33 10.94 -20.12 -9.10
CA GLU A 33 10.11 -19.98 -10.31
C GLU A 33 8.90 -19.08 -10.09
N PHE A 34 8.56 -18.74 -8.85
CA PHE A 34 7.47 -17.82 -8.57
C PHE A 34 7.91 -16.63 -7.73
N ALA A 35 7.13 -15.56 -7.79
CA ALA A 35 7.22 -14.44 -6.88
C ALA A 35 5.84 -13.91 -6.52
N MET A 36 5.74 -13.25 -5.36
CA MET A 36 4.54 -12.52 -4.98
C MET A 36 4.88 -11.10 -4.58
N ILE A 37 4.10 -10.14 -5.07
CA ILE A 37 4.10 -8.77 -4.55
C ILE A 37 2.86 -8.59 -3.69
N LEU A 38 3.06 -8.12 -2.46
CA LEU A 38 1.99 -7.84 -1.51
C LEU A 38 2.06 -6.36 -1.07
N PRO A 39 0.93 -5.77 -0.66
CA PRO A 39 0.89 -4.34 -0.34
C PRO A 39 1.56 -4.00 1.00
N THR A 40 1.72 -4.98 1.91
CA THR A 40 2.28 -4.72 3.24
C THR A 40 3.25 -5.81 3.70
N SER A 41 4.24 -5.42 4.50
CA SER A 41 5.19 -6.33 5.15
C SER A 41 4.52 -7.32 6.12
N GLN A 42 3.38 -6.94 6.71
CA GLN A 42 2.60 -7.84 7.56
C GLN A 42 2.06 -9.03 6.76
N LEU A 43 1.43 -8.77 5.61
CA LEU A 43 0.97 -9.82 4.71
C LEU A 43 2.11 -10.69 4.19
N LEU A 44 3.27 -10.10 3.90
CA LEU A 44 4.48 -10.86 3.53
C LEU A 44 4.88 -11.85 4.62
N HIS A 45 4.89 -11.42 5.87
CA HIS A 45 5.22 -12.30 7.00
C HIS A 45 4.18 -13.41 7.16
N ASP A 46 2.90 -13.09 7.06
CA ASP A 46 1.80 -14.05 7.17
C ASP A 46 1.90 -15.11 6.06
N TYR A 47 2.14 -14.69 4.83
CA TYR A 47 2.21 -15.59 3.67
C TYR A 47 3.47 -16.46 3.72
N ARG A 48 4.59 -15.88 4.17
CA ARG A 48 5.82 -16.65 4.41
C ARG A 48 5.59 -17.77 5.41
N ARG A 49 4.90 -17.51 6.53
CA ARG A 49 4.57 -18.54 7.53
C ARG A 49 3.66 -19.63 6.97
N ARG A 50 2.69 -19.25 6.13
CA ARG A 50 1.75 -20.20 5.50
C ARG A 50 2.44 -21.11 4.47
N LEU A 51 3.35 -20.56 3.65
CA LEU A 51 4.07 -21.26 2.59
C LEU A 51 5.23 -22.11 3.13
N VAL A 52 5.88 -21.67 4.21
CA VAL A 52 7.07 -22.33 4.76
C VAL A 52 6.75 -22.95 6.11
N ARG A 53 6.32 -24.21 6.12
CA ARG A 53 6.00 -24.94 7.36
C ARG A 53 7.16 -25.72 7.96
N LYS A 54 8.16 -26.12 7.16
CA LYS A 54 9.18 -27.12 7.56
C LYS A 54 10.65 -26.68 7.49
N ALA A 55 11.02 -25.70 6.65
CA ALA A 55 12.43 -25.28 6.53
C ALA A 55 12.55 -23.85 5.96
N SER A 56 13.42 -23.01 6.52
CA SER A 56 13.67 -21.65 6.02
C SER A 56 14.19 -21.68 4.59
N ARG A 57 13.32 -21.34 3.62
CA ARG A 57 13.67 -21.19 2.21
C ARG A 57 13.52 -19.74 1.79
N GLN A 58 14.38 -19.29 0.89
CA GLN A 58 14.31 -17.94 0.35
C GLN A 58 13.16 -17.86 -0.65
N LEU A 59 12.00 -17.41 -0.19
CA LEU A 59 10.85 -17.12 -1.05
C LEU A 59 10.97 -15.72 -1.64
N ASN A 60 10.62 -15.57 -2.92
CA ASN A 60 10.51 -14.27 -3.59
C ASN A 60 9.19 -13.59 -3.22
N LEU A 61 9.04 -13.23 -1.94
CA LEU A 61 7.93 -12.42 -1.44
C LEU A 61 8.45 -11.01 -1.19
N THR A 62 7.87 -10.01 -1.85
CA THR A 62 8.35 -8.61 -1.81
C THR A 62 7.19 -7.61 -1.76
N THR A 63 7.45 -6.37 -1.34
CA THR A 63 6.60 -5.22 -1.68
C THR A 63 7.10 -4.52 -2.95
N PHE A 64 6.37 -3.53 -3.46
CA PHE A 64 6.88 -2.63 -4.50
C PHE A 64 8.14 -1.90 -4.04
N ASP A 65 8.15 -1.37 -2.81
CA ASP A 65 9.31 -0.66 -2.26
C ASP A 65 10.54 -1.55 -2.14
N GLU A 66 10.37 -2.79 -1.68
CA GLU A 66 11.45 -3.78 -1.61
C GLU A 66 11.97 -4.17 -3.01
N LEU A 67 11.08 -4.25 -4.01
CA LEU A 67 11.46 -4.51 -5.40
C LEU A 67 12.24 -3.34 -6.00
N VAL A 68 11.79 -2.10 -5.74
CA VAL A 68 12.47 -0.86 -6.15
C VAL A 68 13.85 -0.80 -5.53
N ALA A 69 13.98 -1.06 -4.23
CA ALA A 69 15.26 -1.11 -3.54
C ALA A 69 16.20 -2.18 -4.13
N ALA A 70 15.69 -3.39 -4.42
CA ALA A 70 16.47 -4.45 -5.05
C ALA A 70 16.95 -4.07 -6.46
N ALA A 71 16.13 -3.37 -7.25
CA ALA A 71 16.51 -2.87 -8.57
C ALA A 71 17.62 -1.81 -8.49
N LEU A 72 17.51 -0.85 -7.58
CA LEU A 72 18.53 0.17 -7.37
C LEU A 72 19.85 -0.43 -6.89
N GLN A 73 19.79 -1.43 -6.00
CA GLN A 73 20.95 -2.18 -5.55
C GLN A 73 21.63 -2.93 -6.71
N ALA A 74 20.85 -3.57 -7.58
CA ALA A 74 21.38 -4.26 -8.76
C ALA A 74 22.06 -3.29 -9.76
N ALA A 75 21.58 -2.04 -9.85
CA ALA A 75 22.23 -0.99 -10.64
C ALA A 75 23.46 -0.36 -9.98
N GLY A 76 23.87 -0.84 -8.80
CA GLY A 76 25.06 -0.38 -8.09
C GLY A 76 24.85 0.88 -7.25
N ASN A 77 23.61 1.18 -6.82
CA ASN A 77 23.29 2.31 -5.93
C ASN A 77 23.92 3.64 -6.37
N LYS A 78 23.73 4.01 -7.64
CA LYS A 78 24.26 5.27 -8.18
C LYS A 78 23.66 6.52 -7.50
N VAL A 79 22.59 6.34 -6.74
CA VAL A 79 21.82 7.41 -6.14
C VAL A 79 21.45 7.02 -4.70
N THR A 80 21.50 7.98 -3.78
CA THR A 80 21.11 7.77 -2.38
C THR A 80 19.67 8.20 -2.17
N GLY A 81 18.84 7.29 -1.64
CA GLY A 81 17.45 7.57 -1.32
C GLY A 81 17.32 8.56 -0.16
N ILE A 82 16.45 9.55 -0.28
CA ILE A 82 16.09 10.47 0.80
C ILE A 82 14.72 10.15 1.38
N SER A 83 14.54 10.40 2.68
CA SER A 83 13.25 10.26 3.34
C SER A 83 12.35 11.48 3.10
N GLY A 84 11.03 11.33 3.32
CA GLY A 84 10.10 12.46 3.24
C GLY A 84 10.46 13.61 4.19
N GLN A 85 10.96 13.30 5.39
CA GLN A 85 11.44 14.32 6.32
C GLN A 85 12.64 15.09 5.76
N MET A 86 13.59 14.39 5.13
CA MET A 86 14.73 15.05 4.50
C MET A 86 14.30 15.90 3.31
N ALA A 87 13.31 15.46 2.52
CA ALA A 87 12.72 16.29 1.46
C ALA A 87 12.11 17.59 2.04
N THR A 88 11.40 17.50 3.17
CA THR A 88 10.87 18.67 3.88
C THR A 88 11.97 19.63 4.33
N GLU A 89 13.07 19.14 4.90
CA GLU A 89 14.19 20.01 5.31
C GLU A 89 14.85 20.67 4.10
N ILE A 90 15.09 19.94 3.01
CA ILE A 90 15.66 20.51 1.77
C ILE A 90 14.77 21.63 1.24
N ILE A 91 13.46 21.43 1.20
CA ILE A 91 12.51 22.45 0.73
C ILE A 91 12.48 23.64 1.69
N SER A 92 12.55 23.40 3.01
CA SER A 92 12.64 24.46 4.01
C SER A 92 13.89 25.34 3.79
N ASP A 93 15.04 24.72 3.54
CA ASP A 93 16.29 25.43 3.24
C ASP A 93 16.15 26.26 1.95
N ILE A 94 15.59 25.68 0.88
CA ILE A 94 15.34 26.39 -0.39
C ILE A 94 14.43 27.60 -0.17
N LEU A 95 13.33 27.46 0.59
CA LEU A 95 12.41 28.57 0.88
C LEU A 95 13.11 29.70 1.65
N GLN A 96 14.02 29.38 2.56
CA GLN A 96 14.77 30.37 3.32
C GLN A 96 15.83 31.08 2.46
N GLU A 97 16.61 30.32 1.68
CA GLU A 97 17.65 30.86 0.80
C GLU A 97 17.05 31.76 -0.29
N LYS A 98 15.90 31.37 -0.84
CA LYS A 98 15.21 32.06 -1.94
C LYS A 98 14.11 33.01 -1.48
N ALA A 99 13.96 33.27 -0.19
CA ALA A 99 12.87 34.09 0.34
C ALA A 99 12.75 35.48 -0.31
N ALA A 100 13.87 36.09 -0.69
CA ALA A 100 13.89 37.39 -1.38
C ALA A 100 13.47 37.32 -2.86
N GLU A 101 13.59 36.16 -3.48
CA GLU A 101 13.27 35.89 -4.88
C GLU A 101 11.84 35.33 -5.06
N LEU A 102 11.15 35.01 -3.97
CA LEU A 102 9.82 34.38 -3.93
C LEU A 102 8.76 35.36 -3.38
N PRO A 103 8.07 36.14 -4.24
CA PRO A 103 7.07 37.13 -3.83
C PRO A 103 5.96 36.65 -2.89
N ALA A 104 5.47 35.41 -3.08
CA ALA A 104 4.35 34.84 -2.35
C ALA A 104 4.81 33.84 -1.26
N LEU A 105 5.62 32.85 -1.63
CA LEU A 105 6.07 31.78 -0.72
C LEU A 105 7.22 32.23 0.20
N GLY A 106 8.01 33.23 -0.19
CA GLY A 106 9.13 33.73 0.63
C GLY A 106 8.69 34.36 1.96
N ARG A 107 7.42 34.79 2.07
CA ARG A 107 6.83 35.32 3.32
C ARG A 107 6.29 34.23 4.25
N CYS A 108 6.19 32.99 3.75
CA CYS A 108 5.57 31.85 4.43
C CYS A 108 6.57 30.71 4.65
N SER A 109 7.85 31.02 4.87
CA SER A 109 8.94 30.04 5.07
C SER A 109 8.88 29.35 6.44
N SER A 110 7.80 28.60 6.70
CA SER A 110 7.65 27.75 7.88
C SER A 110 7.90 26.27 7.52
N ARG A 111 8.21 25.46 8.54
CA ARG A 111 8.44 24.02 8.34
C ARG A 111 7.17 23.28 7.92
N GLU A 112 6.01 23.73 8.41
CA GLU A 112 4.71 23.22 8.01
C GLU A 112 4.45 23.50 6.53
N MET A 113 4.74 24.73 6.07
CA MET A 113 4.64 25.06 4.64
C MET A 113 5.58 24.18 3.80
N ALA A 114 6.83 24.00 4.25
CA ALA A 114 7.76 23.10 3.55
C ALA A 114 7.25 21.65 3.48
N SER A 115 6.58 21.17 4.53
CA SER A 115 5.96 19.84 4.55
C SER A 115 4.79 19.73 3.56
N GLU A 116 3.92 20.74 3.52
CA GLU A 116 2.81 20.81 2.56
C GLU A 116 3.33 20.89 1.11
N LEU A 117 4.37 21.69 0.86
CA LEU A 117 5.01 21.78 -0.45
C LEU A 117 5.67 20.44 -0.84
N ALA A 118 6.38 19.79 0.09
CA ALA A 118 6.95 18.46 -0.15
C ALA A 118 5.87 17.44 -0.56
N PHE A 119 4.73 17.45 0.14
CA PHE A 119 3.58 16.61 -0.19
C PHE A 119 3.01 16.95 -1.58
N CYS A 120 2.74 18.23 -1.85
CA CYS A 120 2.23 18.69 -3.15
C CYS A 120 3.16 18.32 -4.32
N LEU A 121 4.47 18.52 -4.16
CA LEU A 121 5.46 18.13 -5.17
C LEU A 121 5.47 16.61 -5.37
N GLY A 122 5.38 15.82 -4.30
CA GLY A 122 5.23 14.37 -4.41
C GLY A 122 3.98 13.96 -5.20
N GLN A 123 2.84 14.63 -4.97
CA GLN A 123 1.60 14.38 -5.73
C GLN A 123 1.75 14.74 -7.23
N LEU A 124 2.35 15.89 -7.54
CA LEU A 124 2.60 16.33 -8.93
C LEU A 124 3.53 15.34 -9.65
N ARG A 125 4.60 14.92 -8.99
CA ARG A 125 5.53 13.93 -9.51
C ARG A 125 4.88 12.55 -9.69
N ARG A 126 4.00 12.14 -8.77
CA ARG A 126 3.18 10.92 -8.93
C ARG A 126 2.23 11.00 -10.12
N ALA A 127 1.69 12.18 -10.41
CA ALA A 127 0.92 12.45 -11.62
C ALA A 127 1.77 12.57 -12.90
N LYS A 128 3.10 12.35 -12.81
CA LYS A 128 4.06 12.48 -13.91
C LYS A 128 4.17 13.89 -14.51
N ALA A 129 3.74 14.91 -13.76
CA ALA A 129 3.92 16.29 -14.16
C ALA A 129 5.40 16.70 -14.06
N VAL A 130 5.83 17.59 -14.95
CA VAL A 130 7.16 18.21 -14.91
C VAL A 130 7.04 19.71 -14.60
N PRO A 131 8.09 20.38 -14.07
CA PRO A 131 8.03 21.80 -13.77
C PRO A 131 7.58 22.66 -14.96
N GLU A 132 7.94 22.26 -16.19
CA GLU A 132 7.54 22.95 -17.42
C GLU A 132 6.02 22.94 -17.63
N ASP A 133 5.31 21.89 -17.20
CA ASP A 133 3.84 21.80 -17.32
C ASP A 133 3.15 22.88 -16.49
N LEU A 134 3.71 23.22 -15.32
CA LEU A 134 3.23 24.35 -14.52
C LEU A 134 3.50 25.67 -15.23
N THR A 135 4.69 25.87 -15.80
CA THR A 135 5.04 27.14 -16.45
C THR A 135 4.11 27.53 -17.60
N THR A 136 3.55 26.55 -18.31
CA THR A 136 2.58 26.80 -19.38
C THR A 136 1.17 27.15 -18.88
N SER A 137 0.86 26.80 -17.63
CA SER A 137 -0.46 27.00 -17.00
C SER A 137 -0.52 28.24 -16.10
N ILE A 138 0.62 28.83 -15.76
CA ILE A 138 0.71 30.02 -14.92
C ILE A 138 0.17 31.23 -15.68
N ARG A 139 -0.88 31.84 -15.14
CA ARG A 139 -1.32 33.18 -15.51
C ARG A 139 -0.42 34.19 -14.79
N GLU A 140 -0.19 35.37 -15.37
CA GLU A 140 0.66 36.42 -14.78
C GLU A 140 0.27 36.82 -13.34
N GLU A 141 -0.96 36.49 -12.93
CA GLU A 141 -1.54 36.79 -11.63
C GLU A 141 -1.24 35.72 -10.55
N ASP A 142 -0.86 34.50 -10.95
CA ASP A 142 -0.70 33.35 -10.05
C ASP A 142 0.73 33.23 -9.49
N GLN A 143 1.11 34.23 -8.67
CA GLN A 143 2.44 34.30 -8.05
C GLN A 143 2.81 33.08 -7.19
N VAL A 144 1.82 32.41 -6.58
CA VAL A 144 2.06 31.19 -5.79
C VAL A 144 2.55 30.03 -6.68
N LEU A 145 1.98 29.88 -7.88
CA LEU A 145 2.39 28.84 -8.82
C LEU A 145 3.74 29.15 -9.46
N ALA A 146 4.03 30.43 -9.71
CA ALA A 146 5.35 30.88 -10.15
C ALA A 146 6.44 30.54 -9.11
N ASP A 147 6.19 30.87 -7.84
CA ASP A 147 7.10 30.54 -6.75
C ASP A 147 7.27 29.03 -6.58
N LEU A 148 6.18 28.25 -6.69
CA LEU A 148 6.22 26.79 -6.63
C LEU A 148 7.10 26.21 -7.74
N ALA A 149 7.01 26.72 -8.97
CA ALA A 149 7.81 26.25 -10.08
C ALA A 149 9.31 26.49 -9.83
N VAL A 150 9.68 27.64 -9.27
CA VAL A 150 11.06 27.96 -8.89
C VAL A 150 11.55 27.00 -7.80
N VAL A 151 10.78 26.83 -6.73
CA VAL A 151 11.13 25.91 -5.62
C VAL A 151 11.28 24.48 -6.13
N TRP A 152 10.40 24.04 -7.03
CA TRP A 152 10.47 22.70 -7.61
C TRP A 152 11.74 22.50 -8.46
N GLN A 153 12.07 23.46 -9.32
CA GLN A 153 13.29 23.39 -10.14
C GLN A 153 14.55 23.34 -9.28
N GLU A 154 14.63 24.19 -8.25
CA GLU A 154 15.75 24.20 -7.30
C GLU A 154 15.85 22.89 -6.53
N TYR A 155 14.71 22.34 -6.09
CA TYR A 155 14.66 21.03 -5.42
C TYR A 155 15.21 19.91 -6.33
N LEU A 156 14.77 19.83 -7.58
CA LEU A 156 15.27 18.82 -8.52
C LEU A 156 16.77 19.02 -8.84
N SER A 157 17.22 20.26 -8.97
CA SER A 157 18.62 20.61 -9.17
C SER A 157 19.48 20.18 -7.96
N PHE A 158 18.98 20.43 -6.75
CA PHE A 158 19.61 20.02 -5.50
C PHE A 158 19.78 18.50 -5.42
N LEU A 159 18.72 17.74 -5.74
CA LEU A 159 18.78 16.28 -5.75
C LEU A 159 19.81 15.77 -6.77
N LYS A 160 19.73 16.27 -8.01
CA LYS A 160 20.59 15.85 -9.11
C LYS A 160 22.07 16.13 -8.85
N SER A 161 22.39 17.34 -8.36
CA SER A 161 23.77 17.74 -8.08
C SER A 161 24.44 16.90 -6.99
N ARG A 162 23.66 16.32 -6.07
CA ARG A 162 24.14 15.49 -4.97
C ARG A 162 23.92 14.00 -5.17
N SER A 163 23.44 13.58 -6.34
CA SER A 163 23.07 12.19 -6.61
C SER A 163 22.14 11.62 -5.54
N LEU A 164 21.11 12.40 -5.20
CA LEU A 164 20.02 12.02 -4.29
C LEU A 164 18.75 11.70 -5.11
N ALA A 165 17.90 10.83 -4.57
CA ALA A 165 16.59 10.53 -5.14
C ALA A 165 15.55 10.45 -4.03
N ASP A 166 14.47 11.21 -4.19
CA ASP A 166 13.25 10.97 -3.43
C ASP A 166 12.53 9.71 -3.89
N LEU A 167 11.40 9.40 -3.26
CA LEU A 167 10.65 8.18 -3.52
C LEU A 167 10.27 8.06 -4.99
N GLU A 168 9.76 9.15 -5.57
CA GLU A 168 9.30 9.20 -6.95
C GLU A 168 10.45 9.00 -7.95
N GLU A 169 11.62 9.59 -7.68
CA GLU A 169 12.80 9.37 -8.51
C GLU A 169 13.35 7.94 -8.37
N GLN A 170 13.29 7.36 -7.17
CA GLN A 170 13.70 5.96 -6.93
C GLN A 170 12.87 4.99 -7.76
N TYR A 171 11.53 5.16 -7.79
CA TYR A 171 10.65 4.34 -8.63
C TYR A 171 11.00 4.50 -10.12
N ARG A 172 11.19 5.74 -10.59
CA ARG A 172 11.56 6.02 -11.99
C ARG A 172 12.87 5.35 -12.41
N LEU A 173 13.89 5.41 -11.55
CA LEU A 173 15.20 4.79 -11.79
C LEU A 173 15.11 3.26 -11.72
N ALA A 174 14.31 2.73 -10.80
CA ALA A 174 14.12 1.28 -10.64
C ALA A 174 13.53 0.65 -11.91
N VAL A 175 12.58 1.30 -12.59
CA VAL A 175 12.03 0.81 -13.88
C VAL A 175 13.13 0.44 -14.87
N GLN A 176 14.19 1.24 -14.95
CA GLN A 176 15.31 1.00 -15.87
C GLN A 176 16.26 -0.11 -15.38
N ALA A 177 16.31 -0.32 -14.06
CA ALA A 177 17.22 -1.24 -13.40
C ALA A 177 16.62 -2.63 -13.11
N LEU A 178 15.31 -2.81 -13.27
CA LEU A 178 14.61 -4.06 -12.97
C LEU A 178 15.19 -5.29 -13.69
N SER A 179 15.67 -5.11 -14.92
CA SER A 179 16.31 -6.18 -15.69
C SER A 179 17.58 -6.72 -15.02
N GLY A 180 18.24 -5.92 -14.18
CA GLY A 180 19.43 -6.31 -13.42
C GLY A 180 19.14 -7.16 -12.18
N VAL A 181 17.87 -7.29 -11.75
CA VAL A 181 17.51 -8.00 -10.52
C VAL A 181 17.68 -9.52 -10.71
N PRO A 182 18.64 -10.18 -10.02
CA PRO A 182 19.00 -11.56 -10.35
C PRO A 182 17.92 -12.60 -10.09
N TRP A 183 17.11 -12.42 -9.04
CA TRP A 183 16.05 -13.36 -8.70
C TRP A 183 14.87 -13.25 -9.68
N LEU A 184 14.58 -12.04 -10.18
CA LEU A 184 13.46 -11.79 -11.08
C LEU A 184 13.62 -12.52 -12.42
N GLN A 185 14.86 -12.70 -12.88
CA GLN A 185 15.18 -13.46 -14.11
C GLN A 185 14.83 -14.95 -14.02
N LYS A 186 14.70 -15.51 -12.82
CA LYS A 186 14.33 -16.91 -12.61
C LYS A 186 12.82 -17.12 -12.50
N VAL A 187 12.07 -16.04 -12.30
CA VAL A 187 10.62 -16.08 -12.07
C VAL A 187 9.90 -16.39 -13.38
N ARG A 188 9.08 -17.44 -13.35
CA ARG A 188 8.17 -17.86 -14.41
C ARG A 188 6.77 -17.31 -14.21
N GLN A 189 6.34 -17.22 -12.95
CA GLN A 189 5.02 -16.72 -12.56
C GLN A 189 5.09 -15.68 -11.44
N LEU A 190 4.44 -14.54 -11.65
CA LEU A 190 4.34 -13.47 -10.68
C LEU A 190 2.89 -13.24 -10.28
N HIS A 191 2.63 -13.18 -8.98
CA HIS A 191 1.31 -12.90 -8.44
C HIS A 191 1.32 -11.59 -7.66
N LEU A 192 0.44 -10.65 -8.01
CA LEU A 192 0.19 -9.46 -7.21
C LEU A 192 -1.15 -9.65 -6.51
N CYS A 193 -1.18 -9.63 -5.19
CA CYS A 193 -2.40 -9.92 -4.43
C CYS A 193 -2.80 -8.74 -3.54
N TRP A 194 -4.11 -8.51 -3.44
CA TRP A 194 -4.71 -7.53 -2.51
C TRP A 194 -4.41 -6.05 -2.81
N PHE A 195 -4.15 -5.73 -4.09
CA PHE A 195 -4.13 -4.35 -4.56
C PHE A 195 -5.53 -3.94 -5.02
N PHE A 196 -5.93 -2.71 -4.70
CA PHE A 196 -7.22 -2.14 -5.09
C PHE A 196 -7.07 -1.26 -6.33
N ASP A 197 -6.06 -0.42 -6.27
CA ASP A 197 -5.61 0.50 -7.30
C ASP A 197 -4.08 0.42 -7.41
N PHE A 198 -3.57 1.07 -8.45
CA PHE A 198 -2.14 1.23 -8.65
C PHE A 198 -1.83 2.69 -8.91
N GLU A 199 -0.85 3.21 -8.18
CA GLU A 199 -0.31 4.52 -8.51
C GLU A 199 0.38 4.48 -9.89
N PRO A 200 0.45 5.61 -10.62
CA PRO A 200 1.06 5.63 -11.97
C PRO A 200 2.49 5.09 -12.02
N GLN A 201 3.27 5.24 -10.95
CA GLN A 201 4.63 4.72 -10.85
C GLN A 201 4.67 3.21 -10.62
N GLN A 202 3.70 2.66 -9.86
CA GLN A 202 3.55 1.22 -9.69
C GLN A 202 3.15 0.56 -11.01
N LEU A 203 2.33 1.23 -11.84
CA LEU A 203 2.01 0.77 -13.20
C LEU A 203 3.25 0.72 -14.10
N ASP A 204 4.16 1.68 -14.00
CA ASP A 204 5.42 1.67 -14.77
C ASP A 204 6.30 0.48 -14.37
N ILE A 205 6.41 0.21 -13.07
CA ILE A 205 7.10 -0.98 -12.55
C ILE A 205 6.41 -2.25 -13.05
N LEU A 206 5.08 -2.33 -12.94
CA LEU A 206 4.30 -3.48 -13.42
C LEU A 206 4.51 -3.71 -14.92
N GLN A 207 4.55 -2.65 -15.72
CA GLN A 207 4.79 -2.73 -17.16
C GLN A 207 6.18 -3.30 -17.45
N ALA A 208 7.21 -2.81 -16.75
CA ALA A 208 8.57 -3.31 -16.89
C ALA A 208 8.70 -4.78 -16.44
N VAL A 209 8.07 -5.16 -15.33
CA VAL A 209 8.05 -6.54 -14.84
C VAL A 209 7.31 -7.46 -15.80
N CYS A 210 6.23 -7.01 -16.42
CA CYS A 210 5.49 -7.75 -17.45
C CYS A 210 6.31 -8.04 -18.71
N ALA A 211 7.39 -7.30 -18.96
CA ALA A 211 8.31 -7.57 -20.06
C ALA A 211 9.36 -8.64 -19.68
N LEU A 212 9.60 -8.85 -18.39
CA LEU A 212 10.60 -9.79 -17.87
C LEU A 212 9.99 -11.14 -17.49
N VAL A 213 8.81 -11.14 -16.88
CA VAL A 213 8.17 -12.35 -16.34
C VAL A 213 7.16 -12.92 -17.34
N PRO A 214 7.24 -14.21 -17.70
CA PRO A 214 6.34 -14.83 -18.68
C PRO A 214 4.86 -14.83 -18.29
N ALA A 215 4.54 -15.07 -17.01
CA ALA A 215 3.18 -15.12 -16.50
C ALA A 215 2.99 -14.13 -15.34
N VAL A 216 2.04 -13.21 -15.48
CA VAL A 216 1.69 -12.24 -14.42
C VAL A 216 0.20 -12.31 -14.16
N THR A 217 -0.17 -12.54 -12.89
CA THR A 217 -1.55 -12.64 -12.44
C THR A 217 -1.81 -11.60 -11.36
N LEU A 218 -2.80 -10.74 -11.57
CA LEU A 218 -3.28 -9.76 -10.59
C LEU A 218 -4.52 -10.31 -9.91
N TRP A 219 -4.48 -10.44 -8.59
CA TRP A 219 -5.61 -10.86 -7.77
C TRP A 219 -6.21 -9.63 -7.09
N LEU A 220 -7.15 -9.01 -7.79
CA LEU A 220 -7.81 -7.81 -7.29
C LEU A 220 -9.02 -8.23 -6.46
N PRO A 221 -9.09 -7.83 -5.18
CA PRO A 221 -10.27 -8.05 -4.39
C PRO A 221 -11.40 -7.14 -4.92
N TYR A 222 -12.67 -7.45 -4.61
CA TYR A 222 -13.85 -6.57 -4.78
C TYR A 222 -14.55 -6.53 -6.15
N ASP A 223 -15.01 -7.68 -6.68
CA ASP A 223 -16.08 -7.66 -7.70
C ASP A 223 -17.46 -7.42 -7.06
N HIS A 224 -17.84 -6.14 -6.92
CA HIS A 224 -19.13 -5.70 -6.38
C HIS A 224 -19.67 -4.48 -7.15
N VAL A 225 -20.98 -4.48 -7.46
CA VAL A 225 -21.67 -3.45 -8.27
C VAL A 225 -21.42 -2.02 -7.77
N ALA A 226 -21.47 -1.81 -6.46
CA ALA A 226 -21.26 -0.50 -5.84
C ALA A 226 -19.85 0.09 -5.98
N HIS A 227 -18.86 -0.68 -6.46
CA HIS A 227 -17.47 -0.25 -6.61
C HIS A 227 -16.98 -0.37 -8.05
N GLU A 228 -17.87 -0.63 -9.01
CA GLU A 228 -17.50 -0.73 -10.42
C GLU A 228 -16.83 0.57 -10.91
N ASP A 229 -17.39 1.74 -10.57
CA ASP A 229 -16.84 3.04 -10.95
C ASP A 229 -15.40 3.26 -10.42
N CYS A 230 -15.11 2.81 -9.21
CA CYS A 230 -13.78 2.95 -8.60
C CYS A 230 -12.74 2.05 -9.28
N LEU A 231 -13.15 0.86 -9.73
CA LEU A 231 -12.27 -0.10 -10.38
C LEU A 231 -12.16 0.13 -11.89
N GLU A 232 -13.13 0.80 -12.52
CA GLU A 232 -13.19 0.98 -13.97
C GLU A 232 -11.90 1.61 -14.52
N GLY A 233 -11.40 2.67 -13.88
CA GLY A 233 -10.15 3.32 -14.28
C GLY A 233 -8.94 2.38 -14.22
N THR A 234 -8.79 1.66 -13.12
CA THR A 234 -7.70 0.67 -12.94
C THR A 234 -7.82 -0.48 -13.94
N LEU A 235 -9.02 -1.01 -14.16
CA LEU A 235 -9.26 -2.11 -15.09
C LEU A 235 -9.01 -1.69 -16.54
N ALA A 236 -9.42 -0.48 -16.93
CA ALA A 236 -9.14 0.06 -18.25
C ALA A 236 -7.62 0.20 -18.50
N GLN A 237 -6.87 0.69 -17.52
CA GLN A 237 -5.40 0.77 -17.59
C GLN A 237 -4.77 -0.63 -17.73
N LEU A 238 -5.20 -1.60 -16.93
CA LEU A 238 -4.69 -2.97 -17.00
C LEU A 238 -5.03 -3.65 -18.33
N GLN A 239 -6.24 -3.46 -18.85
CA GLN A 239 -6.63 -3.95 -20.17
C GLN A 239 -5.78 -3.32 -21.27
N ALA A 240 -5.50 -2.02 -21.21
CA ALA A 240 -4.60 -1.33 -22.14
C ALA A 240 -3.17 -1.90 -22.10
N MET A 241 -2.71 -2.41 -20.95
CA MET A 241 -1.43 -3.13 -20.80
C MET A 241 -1.46 -4.58 -21.32
N GLY A 242 -2.62 -5.05 -21.79
CA GLY A 242 -2.84 -6.37 -22.38
C GLY A 242 -3.25 -7.46 -21.38
N PHE A 243 -3.73 -7.10 -20.20
CA PHE A 243 -4.27 -8.07 -19.25
C PHE A 243 -5.65 -8.57 -19.69
N LYS A 244 -5.88 -9.88 -19.56
CA LYS A 244 -7.19 -10.48 -19.73
C LYS A 244 -7.93 -10.51 -18.41
N LEU A 245 -9.13 -9.93 -18.37
CA LEU A 245 -9.98 -9.96 -17.18
C LEU A 245 -10.69 -11.31 -17.08
N GLN A 246 -10.65 -11.90 -15.89
CA GLN A 246 -11.41 -13.08 -15.50
C GLN A 246 -12.18 -12.76 -14.23
N ARG A 247 -13.51 -12.84 -14.31
CA ARG A 247 -14.37 -12.74 -13.12
C ARG A 247 -14.55 -14.14 -12.54
N GLN A 248 -14.11 -14.33 -11.30
CA GLN A 248 -14.35 -15.57 -10.59
C GLN A 248 -15.83 -15.65 -10.24
N ALA A 249 -16.48 -16.76 -10.59
CA ALA A 249 -17.82 -17.02 -10.13
C ALA A 249 -17.79 -17.07 -8.60
N SER A 250 -18.67 -16.30 -7.97
CA SER A 250 -18.70 -16.28 -6.52
C SER A 250 -19.12 -17.65 -5.99
N GLY A 251 -18.38 -18.15 -4.99
CA GLY A 251 -18.92 -19.16 -4.08
C GLY A 251 -20.18 -18.64 -3.36
N GLN A 252 -20.65 -19.35 -2.35
CA GLN A 252 -21.78 -18.90 -1.52
C GLN A 252 -21.47 -17.55 -0.83
N ARG A 253 -21.74 -16.43 -1.49
CA ARG A 253 -21.75 -15.10 -0.88
C ARG A 253 -22.82 -15.09 0.19
N SER A 254 -22.49 -14.62 1.38
CA SER A 254 -23.52 -14.41 2.40
C SER A 254 -24.52 -13.36 1.89
N GLN A 255 -25.80 -13.52 2.24
CA GLN A 255 -26.84 -12.53 1.90
C GLN A 255 -26.45 -11.13 2.40
N LEU A 256 -25.81 -11.04 3.57
CA LEU A 256 -25.33 -9.77 4.11
C LEU A 256 -24.29 -9.14 3.17
N THR A 257 -23.28 -9.91 2.77
CA THR A 257 -22.20 -9.44 1.89
C THR A 257 -22.73 -8.94 0.54
N ALA A 258 -23.73 -9.61 -0.02
CA ALA A 258 -24.37 -9.21 -1.26
C ALA A 258 -25.21 -7.92 -1.14
N SER A 259 -25.77 -7.67 0.04
CA SER A 259 -26.66 -6.54 0.29
C SER A 259 -25.99 -5.29 0.87
N LEU A 260 -24.73 -5.37 1.31
CA LEU A 260 -24.04 -4.29 2.05
C LEU A 260 -24.06 -2.93 1.35
N PHE A 261 -24.02 -2.92 0.02
CA PHE A 261 -23.94 -1.69 -0.77
C PHE A 261 -25.09 -1.53 -1.77
N LEU A 262 -26.16 -2.32 -1.63
CA LEU A 262 -27.35 -2.17 -2.47
C LEU A 262 -28.16 -0.93 -2.04
N LEU A 263 -28.69 -0.22 -3.03
CA LEU A 263 -29.62 0.88 -2.85
C LEU A 263 -30.88 0.59 -3.70
N PRO A 264 -32.04 0.29 -3.08
CA PRO A 264 -32.30 0.23 -1.64
C PRO A 264 -31.66 -1.00 -0.96
N PRO A 265 -31.40 -0.94 0.36
CA PRO A 265 -30.79 -2.07 1.08
C PRO A 265 -31.77 -3.24 1.22
N GLU A 266 -31.29 -4.46 0.94
CA GLU A 266 -32.04 -5.69 1.15
C GLU A 266 -31.56 -6.40 2.43
N PRO A 267 -32.35 -6.41 3.53
CA PRO A 267 -31.89 -7.01 4.78
C PRO A 267 -31.71 -8.53 4.65
N ALA A 268 -30.56 -9.03 5.13
CA ALA A 268 -30.32 -10.46 5.23
C ALA A 268 -31.29 -11.10 6.25
N ALA A 269 -31.84 -12.27 5.94
CA ALA A 269 -32.84 -12.92 6.80
C ALA A 269 -32.26 -13.38 8.16
N HIS A 270 -31.01 -13.85 8.16
CA HIS A 270 -30.31 -14.34 9.34
C HIS A 270 -28.85 -13.88 9.31
N PRO A 271 -28.56 -12.59 9.56
CA PRO A 271 -27.19 -12.10 9.53
C PRO A 271 -26.39 -12.73 10.68
N PRO A 272 -25.18 -13.26 10.43
CA PRO A 272 -24.29 -13.74 11.49
C PRO A 272 -23.61 -12.57 12.24
N VAL A 273 -24.28 -11.42 12.31
CA VAL A 273 -23.75 -10.16 12.85
C VAL A 273 -24.64 -9.70 13.98
N ARG A 274 -24.02 -9.24 15.06
CA ARG A 274 -24.70 -8.69 16.24
C ARG A 274 -24.30 -7.23 16.41
N GLY A 275 -25.29 -6.34 16.46
CA GLY A 275 -25.08 -4.94 16.82
C GLY A 275 -25.05 -4.76 18.34
N LEU A 276 -24.06 -4.03 18.84
CA LEU A 276 -23.95 -3.66 20.25
C LEU A 276 -24.00 -2.13 20.35
N GLY A 277 -24.76 -1.59 21.30
CA GLY A 277 -24.86 -0.16 21.56
C GLY A 277 -24.20 0.19 22.89
N ALA A 278 -23.29 1.16 22.87
CA ALA A 278 -22.66 1.70 24.06
C ALA A 278 -22.67 3.23 24.02
N PRO A 279 -23.00 3.93 25.13
CA PRO A 279 -23.07 5.38 25.14
C PRO A 279 -21.71 6.07 25.30
N ARG A 280 -20.66 5.32 25.66
CA ARG A 280 -19.29 5.84 25.84
C ARG A 280 -18.26 4.80 25.41
N LEU A 281 -17.13 5.28 24.91
CA LEU A 281 -15.99 4.45 24.47
C LEU A 281 -15.56 3.41 25.52
N LYS A 282 -15.45 3.80 26.80
CA LYS A 282 -15.07 2.87 27.87
C LYS A 282 -16.05 1.69 27.97
N GLN A 283 -17.35 1.96 27.89
CA GLN A 283 -18.38 0.93 27.99
C GLN A 283 -18.42 0.05 26.73
N GLU A 284 -18.17 0.63 25.56
CA GLU A 284 -17.98 -0.12 24.31
C GLU A 284 -16.84 -1.13 24.46
N LEU A 285 -15.67 -0.69 24.94
CA LEU A 285 -14.52 -1.56 25.17
C LEU A 285 -14.79 -2.64 26.22
N GLU A 286 -15.56 -2.35 27.27
CA GLU A 286 -15.96 -3.33 28.28
C GLU A 286 -16.88 -4.42 27.71
N LEU A 287 -17.84 -4.03 26.85
CA LEU A 287 -18.74 -4.95 26.16
C LEU A 287 -17.96 -5.85 25.20
N VAL A 288 -17.09 -5.27 24.38
CA VAL A 288 -16.23 -6.02 23.45
C VAL A 288 -15.33 -6.98 24.23
N ALA A 289 -14.71 -6.56 25.34
CA ALA A 289 -13.91 -7.43 26.19
C ALA A 289 -14.72 -8.61 26.77
N SER A 290 -15.99 -8.37 27.12
CA SER A 290 -16.89 -9.43 27.59
C SER A 290 -17.22 -10.43 26.48
N GLU A 291 -17.45 -9.93 25.25
CA GLU A 291 -17.72 -10.78 24.09
C GLU A 291 -16.49 -11.62 23.71
N ILE A 292 -15.28 -11.04 23.73
CA ILE A 292 -14.02 -11.78 23.51
C ILE A 292 -13.90 -12.94 24.52
N LYS A 293 -14.18 -12.69 25.81
CA LYS A 293 -14.13 -13.73 26.83
C LYS A 293 -15.20 -14.80 26.62
N SER A 294 -16.39 -14.41 26.17
CA SER A 294 -17.46 -15.34 25.82
C SER A 294 -17.05 -16.25 24.66
N LEU A 295 -16.47 -15.68 23.60
CA LEU A 295 -15.96 -16.43 22.45
C LEU A 295 -14.81 -17.36 22.85
N ALA A 296 -13.88 -16.89 23.68
CA ALA A 296 -12.80 -17.70 24.21
C ALA A 296 -13.32 -18.87 25.07
N ALA A 297 -14.33 -18.64 25.91
CA ALA A 297 -14.99 -19.69 26.69
C ALA A 297 -15.73 -20.71 25.81
N ALA A 298 -16.23 -20.28 24.64
CA ALA A 298 -16.81 -21.14 23.62
C ALA A 298 -15.75 -21.90 22.78
N GLY A 299 -14.46 -21.67 23.02
CA GLY A 299 -13.35 -22.37 22.38
C GLY A 299 -12.67 -21.62 21.23
N ALA A 300 -13.05 -20.36 20.95
CA ALA A 300 -12.34 -19.54 19.98
C ALA A 300 -10.92 -19.22 20.47
N ARG A 301 -9.93 -19.29 19.58
CA ARG A 301 -8.55 -18.92 19.92
C ARG A 301 -8.37 -17.42 19.70
N GLY A 302 -7.42 -16.82 20.41
CA GLY A 302 -7.13 -15.38 20.25
C GLY A 302 -6.78 -15.00 18.81
N GLU A 303 -6.11 -15.90 18.07
CA GLU A 303 -5.78 -15.70 16.65
C GLU A 303 -6.98 -15.71 15.70
N ASP A 304 -8.13 -16.22 16.14
CA ASP A 304 -9.36 -16.24 15.37
C ASP A 304 -10.19 -14.94 15.56
N ILE A 305 -9.74 -14.04 16.44
CA ILE A 305 -10.45 -12.80 16.79
C ILE A 305 -9.65 -11.59 16.30
N CYS A 306 -10.27 -10.78 15.43
CA CYS A 306 -9.71 -9.52 14.94
C CYS A 306 -10.55 -8.33 15.42
N LEU A 307 -9.88 -7.30 15.94
CA LEU A 307 -10.50 -6.04 16.33
C LEU A 307 -10.12 -4.96 15.33
N VAL A 308 -11.12 -4.34 14.71
CA VAL A 308 -10.95 -3.23 13.79
C VAL A 308 -11.52 -1.98 14.44
N VAL A 309 -10.70 -0.95 14.60
CA VAL A 309 -11.08 0.33 15.19
C VAL A 309 -10.89 1.46 14.17
N PRO A 310 -11.75 2.48 14.15
CA PRO A 310 -11.65 3.57 13.18
C PRO A 310 -10.47 4.52 13.47
N ASP A 311 -10.07 4.63 14.74
CA ASP A 311 -9.00 5.54 15.19
C ASP A 311 -8.13 4.82 16.23
N MET A 312 -6.92 4.45 15.84
CA MET A 312 -6.01 3.72 16.72
C MET A 312 -5.51 4.59 17.88
N ASP A 313 -5.28 5.89 17.67
CA ASP A 313 -4.72 6.78 18.68
C ASP A 313 -5.70 7.03 19.83
N LYS A 314 -6.99 7.06 19.51
CA LYS A 314 -8.06 7.16 20.49
C LYS A 314 -8.33 5.85 21.24
N TYR A 315 -8.33 4.72 20.54
CA TYR A 315 -8.77 3.43 21.12
C TYR A 315 -7.62 2.68 21.81
N LEU A 316 -6.41 2.66 21.25
CA LEU A 316 -5.31 1.82 21.73
C LEU A 316 -4.88 2.10 23.18
N PRO A 317 -4.71 3.36 23.66
CA PRO A 317 -4.26 3.60 25.02
C PRO A 317 -5.22 3.05 26.09
N LEU A 318 -6.52 3.23 25.84
CA LEU A 318 -7.57 2.77 26.74
C LEU A 318 -7.78 1.24 26.60
N MET A 319 -7.78 0.72 25.38
CA MET A 319 -7.94 -0.70 25.12
C MET A 319 -6.77 -1.51 25.70
N GLY A 320 -5.52 -1.05 25.50
CA GLY A 320 -4.32 -1.71 26.00
C GLY A 320 -4.28 -1.84 27.53
N SER A 321 -4.64 -0.78 28.26
CA SER A 321 -4.72 -0.83 29.73
C SER A 321 -5.86 -1.74 30.21
N MET A 322 -7.08 -1.52 29.70
CA MET A 322 -8.26 -2.26 30.14
C MET A 322 -8.22 -3.75 29.80
N TYR A 323 -7.68 -4.11 28.64
CA TYR A 323 -7.68 -5.50 28.18
C TYR A 323 -6.61 -6.29 28.89
N LYS A 324 -5.44 -5.68 29.14
CA LYS A 324 -4.40 -6.25 29.99
C LYS A 324 -4.90 -6.55 31.40
N GLU A 325 -5.64 -5.62 32.03
CA GLU A 325 -6.28 -5.86 33.34
C GLU A 325 -7.27 -7.03 33.32
N ARG A 326 -7.90 -7.28 32.16
CA ARG A 326 -8.84 -8.38 31.95
C ARG A 326 -8.19 -9.66 31.46
N GLY A 327 -6.87 -9.70 31.29
CA GLY A 327 -6.13 -10.87 30.80
C GLY A 327 -6.34 -11.15 29.31
N ILE A 328 -6.61 -10.12 28.52
CA ILE A 328 -6.72 -10.20 27.05
C ILE A 328 -5.45 -9.59 26.48
N ASP A 329 -4.64 -10.42 25.84
CA ASP A 329 -3.43 -9.98 25.15
C ASP A 329 -3.77 -9.42 23.77
N LEU A 330 -3.20 -8.26 23.46
CA LEU A 330 -3.41 -7.57 22.20
C LEU A 330 -2.13 -7.60 21.37
N SER A 331 -2.22 -8.16 20.17
CA SER A 331 -1.20 -7.99 19.14
C SER A 331 -1.53 -6.74 18.34
N VAL A 332 -0.86 -5.62 18.64
CA VAL A 332 -1.01 -4.36 17.90
C VAL A 332 0.09 -4.22 16.85
N PRO A 333 -0.20 -3.64 15.68
CA PRO A 333 0.84 -3.24 14.74
C PRO A 333 1.86 -2.34 15.45
N LEU A 334 3.14 -2.73 15.44
CA LEU A 334 4.20 -1.99 16.12
C LEU A 334 4.34 -0.58 15.55
N ARG A 335 3.81 0.41 16.27
CA ARG A 335 4.14 1.83 16.12
C ARG A 335 4.61 2.34 17.46
N ALA A 336 5.92 2.46 17.63
CA ALA A 336 6.51 3.08 18.82
C ALA A 336 6.74 4.56 18.52
N ASN A 337 6.15 5.45 19.30
CA ASN A 337 6.53 6.84 19.27
C ASN A 337 7.87 6.98 20.00
N LEU A 338 8.94 7.24 19.24
CA LEU A 338 10.30 7.35 19.79
C LEU A 338 10.46 8.55 20.74
N THR A 339 9.56 9.53 20.73
CA THR A 339 9.58 10.63 21.72
C THR A 339 9.10 10.21 23.10
N GLY A 340 8.44 9.04 23.22
CA GLY A 340 7.99 8.45 24.48
C GLY A 340 8.85 7.28 24.97
N VAL A 341 9.94 6.97 24.26
CA VAL A 341 10.93 5.98 24.71
C VAL A 341 11.95 6.73 25.59
N PRO A 342 12.11 6.37 26.86
CA PRO A 342 12.97 7.07 27.81
C PRO A 342 14.46 7.05 27.44
#